data_AF-A0A0A6CXW7-F1
#
_entry.id   AF-A0A0A6CXW7-F1
#
_cell.length_a   1.000
_cell.length_b   1.000
_cell.length_c   1.000
_cell.angle_alpha   90.00
_cell.angle_beta   90.00
_cell.angle_gamma   90.00
#
_symmetry.space_group_name_H-M   'P 1'
#
loop_
_entity.id
_entity.type
_entity.pdbx_description
1 polymer ?
#
loop_
_entity_poly.entity_id
_entity_poly.type
_entity_poly.pdbx_seq_one_letter_code
_entity_poly.pdbx_strand_id
1 'polypeptide(L)'
;MRIRRLSLERFGRFEGCELAFRSGTPDLHVIYGPNEAGKTTSMAAVSDLLFGFEARSRYNFRFDYPLLRIGAEVEEDGRSLAVRRRKANAGSLVDADDRQMDEGPLLAMLHGQTRERFRLAFSLDHLRLREGGRAIVQARDDVGQALFAAGSGMTDVVDALAALEAEADAIWAPRAARHRTYTQAERSFDASRTAARDRQVRPKAWTDARDAHLAAEDARCAAEAERDALLSEQGRIERLRRIAPAMRRRAELLELLAGSADAKTMPAAREERVVAALDVIAAADRNRAAAATLHAEAQDRLDNVPDDAMALFAADEIDDLAERRGAVTKGSTDLERLTIERQARQARVAQLRSDLGLSDAAPPARPAVARLRERANTGRPG
;
A
#
# COMPACT_ATOMS: atom_id res chain seq x y z
N MET A 1 4.57 74.94 -35.07
CA MET A 1 5.62 75.89 -35.54
C MET A 1 5.73 75.91 -37.08
N ARG A 2 5.81 77.10 -37.69
CA ARG A 2 6.03 77.37 -39.12
C ARG A 2 7.20 78.35 -39.30
N ILE A 3 8.07 78.14 -40.29
CA ILE A 3 9.16 79.09 -40.62
C ILE A 3 8.64 80.07 -41.67
N ARG A 4 8.53 81.35 -41.31
CA ARG A 4 8.08 82.43 -42.20
C ARG A 4 9.21 83.01 -43.05
N ARG A 5 10.40 83.13 -42.47
CA ARG A 5 11.60 83.62 -43.16
C ARG A 5 12.83 82.89 -42.64
N LEU A 6 13.78 82.57 -43.52
CA LEU A 6 15.10 82.03 -43.19
C LEU A 6 16.18 82.97 -43.74
N SER A 7 17.02 83.50 -42.87
CA SER A 7 18.11 84.42 -43.20
C SER A 7 19.47 83.72 -43.04
N LEU A 8 20.15 83.48 -44.15
CA LEU A 8 21.49 82.90 -44.22
C LEU A 8 22.52 84.04 -44.26
N GLU A 9 22.76 84.64 -43.10
CA GLU A 9 23.63 85.82 -42.95
C GLU A 9 25.08 85.51 -43.32
N ARG A 10 25.69 84.53 -42.67
CA ARG A 10 27.05 84.06 -42.96
C ARG A 10 27.09 82.56 -42.71
N PHE A 11 26.74 81.76 -43.71
CA PHE A 11 26.63 80.31 -43.55
C PHE A 11 26.91 79.57 -44.86
N GLY A 12 27.91 78.69 -44.85
CA GLY A 12 28.36 78.00 -46.06
C GLY A 12 28.77 78.99 -47.14
N ARG A 13 28.10 78.95 -48.29
CA ARG A 13 28.38 79.84 -49.43
C ARG A 13 27.71 81.21 -49.31
N PHE A 14 26.71 81.33 -48.44
CA PHE A 14 25.80 82.46 -48.39
C PHE A 14 26.36 83.61 -47.54
N GLU A 15 26.24 84.82 -48.07
CA GLU A 15 26.49 86.08 -47.37
C GLU A 15 25.26 86.97 -47.56
N GLY A 16 24.34 86.93 -46.59
CA GLY A 16 23.11 87.72 -46.61
C GLY A 16 22.03 87.21 -47.57
N CYS A 17 21.80 85.90 -47.64
CA CYS A 17 20.71 85.34 -48.46
C CYS A 17 19.44 85.15 -47.62
N GLU A 18 18.31 85.72 -48.06
CA GLU A 18 17.01 85.55 -47.40
C GLU A 18 16.05 84.69 -48.22
N LEU A 19 15.37 83.77 -47.55
CA LEU A 19 14.33 82.91 -48.11
C LEU A 19 13.02 83.22 -47.38
N ALA A 20 12.04 83.79 -48.09
CA ALA A 20 10.73 84.12 -47.56
C ALA A 20 9.69 83.06 -47.94
N PHE A 21 8.99 82.51 -46.94
CA PHE A 21 7.98 81.47 -47.07
C PHE A 21 6.58 82.07 -46.89
N ARG A 22 5.95 82.45 -48.01
CA ARG A 22 4.64 83.13 -48.02
C ARG A 22 3.53 82.17 -47.55
N SER A 23 2.68 82.60 -46.62
CA SER A 23 1.50 81.81 -46.23
C SER A 23 0.55 81.63 -47.42
N GLY A 24 0.07 80.41 -47.63
CA GLY A 24 -0.91 80.09 -48.66
C GLY A 24 -1.53 78.71 -48.47
N THR A 25 -2.51 78.36 -49.31
CA THR A 25 -3.17 77.05 -49.30
C THR A 25 -3.02 76.42 -50.69
N PRO A 26 -2.24 75.32 -50.87
CA PRO A 26 -1.44 74.63 -49.86
C PRO A 26 -0.18 75.40 -49.45
N ASP A 27 0.27 75.23 -48.21
CA ASP A 27 1.50 75.83 -47.66
C ASP A 27 2.73 75.00 -48.06
N LEU A 28 2.96 74.90 -49.38
CA LEU A 28 4.05 74.13 -49.98
C LEU A 28 5.06 75.07 -50.64
N HIS A 29 6.33 74.94 -50.23
CA HIS A 29 7.43 75.71 -50.79
C HIS A 29 8.48 74.81 -51.41
N VAL A 30 8.88 75.14 -52.65
CA VAL A 30 9.92 74.41 -53.39
C VAL A 30 11.11 75.34 -53.60
N ILE A 31 12.24 75.01 -52.96
CA ILE A 31 13.51 75.68 -53.18
C ILE A 31 14.28 74.90 -54.27
N TYR A 32 14.41 75.50 -55.45
CA TYR A 32 15.12 74.89 -56.58
C TYR A 32 16.26 75.78 -57.07
N GLY A 33 17.17 75.20 -57.82
CA GLY A 33 18.35 75.87 -58.36
C GLY A 33 19.36 74.86 -58.89
N PRO A 34 20.43 75.32 -59.57
CA PRO A 34 21.47 74.45 -60.10
C PRO A 34 22.17 73.64 -58.99
N ASN A 35 22.99 72.67 -59.39
CA ASN A 35 23.90 72.01 -58.45
C ASN A 35 24.78 73.07 -57.77
N GLU A 36 25.13 72.82 -56.52
CA GLU A 36 25.93 73.75 -55.68
C GLU A 36 25.27 75.11 -55.36
N ALA A 37 24.01 75.32 -55.76
CA ALA A 37 23.23 76.50 -55.37
C ALA A 37 22.99 76.61 -53.85
N GLY A 38 23.34 75.59 -53.07
CA GLY A 38 23.24 75.61 -51.60
C GLY A 38 21.93 75.08 -51.05
N LYS A 39 21.14 74.31 -51.82
CA LYS A 39 19.89 73.68 -51.36
C LYS A 39 20.07 72.85 -50.08
N THR A 40 21.06 71.96 -50.07
CA THR A 40 21.44 71.15 -48.90
C THR A 40 21.98 72.01 -47.76
N THR A 41 22.66 73.12 -48.08
CA THR A 41 23.15 74.10 -47.10
C THR A 41 21.98 74.80 -46.40
N SER A 42 20.94 75.22 -47.13
CA SER A 42 19.73 75.82 -46.54
C SER A 42 18.99 74.84 -45.62
N MET A 43 18.88 73.56 -46.01
CA MET A 43 18.29 72.53 -45.14
C MET A 43 19.11 72.31 -43.86
N ALA A 44 20.44 72.28 -43.95
CA ALA A 44 21.29 72.16 -42.77
C ALA A 44 21.21 73.39 -41.87
N ALA A 45 21.07 74.59 -42.44
CA ALA A 45 20.89 75.82 -41.69
C ALA A 45 19.64 75.79 -40.81
N VAL A 46 18.53 75.22 -41.30
CA VAL A 46 17.32 75.03 -40.48
C VAL A 46 17.62 74.15 -39.27
N SER A 47 18.31 73.03 -39.46
CA SER A 47 18.69 72.14 -38.33
C SER A 47 19.64 72.83 -37.34
N ASP A 48 20.62 73.61 -37.81
CA ASP A 48 21.57 74.32 -36.95
C ASP A 48 20.93 75.50 -36.22
N LEU A 49 19.96 76.16 -36.85
CA LEU A 49 19.18 77.23 -36.23
C LEU A 49 18.29 76.70 -35.09
N LEU A 50 17.55 75.61 -35.34
CA LEU A 50 16.60 75.09 -34.35
C LEU A 50 17.30 74.46 -33.14
N PHE A 51 18.36 73.68 -33.37
CA PHE A 51 19.00 72.85 -32.33
C PHE A 51 20.42 73.26 -31.95
N GLY A 52 20.91 74.37 -32.50
CA GLY A 52 22.30 74.78 -32.31
C GLY A 52 23.24 74.20 -33.35
N PHE A 53 24.35 74.90 -33.57
CA PHE A 53 25.39 74.41 -34.47
C PHE A 53 26.13 73.22 -33.86
N GLU A 54 26.39 72.20 -34.66
CA GLU A 54 27.28 71.09 -34.28
C GLU A 54 28.66 71.58 -33.81
N ALA A 55 29.31 70.82 -32.93
CA ALA A 55 30.65 71.12 -32.43
C ALA A 55 31.64 71.38 -33.57
N ARG A 56 31.56 70.58 -34.64
CA ARG A 56 32.29 70.74 -35.89
C ARG A 56 31.30 70.96 -37.04
N SER A 57 31.00 72.22 -37.36
CA SER A 57 30.19 72.52 -38.54
C SER A 57 31.04 72.37 -39.80
N ARG A 58 30.49 71.71 -40.82
CA ARG A 58 31.09 71.55 -42.16
C ARG A 58 30.84 72.73 -43.10
N TYR A 59 30.14 73.76 -42.62
CA TYR A 59 29.69 74.91 -43.42
C TYR A 59 30.52 76.19 -43.14
N ASN A 60 31.74 76.06 -42.61
CA ASN A 60 32.68 77.15 -42.35
C ASN A 60 33.68 77.39 -43.49
N PHE A 61 33.40 76.92 -44.71
CA PHE A 61 34.37 76.99 -45.81
C PHE A 61 34.60 78.40 -46.38
N ARG A 62 33.68 79.36 -46.17
CA ARG A 62 33.85 80.77 -46.55
C ARG A 62 34.07 81.69 -45.35
N PHE A 63 33.55 81.32 -44.19
CA PHE A 63 33.58 82.13 -42.97
C PHE A 63 34.04 81.29 -41.79
N ASP A 64 34.96 81.82 -40.98
CA ASP A 64 35.41 81.17 -39.76
C ASP A 64 34.27 80.94 -38.76
N TYR A 65 34.45 79.99 -37.83
CA TYR A 65 33.39 79.62 -36.87
C TYR A 65 32.77 80.80 -36.12
N PRO A 66 33.52 81.77 -35.55
CA PRO A 66 32.93 82.92 -34.87
C PRO A 66 32.11 83.82 -35.79
N LEU A 67 32.30 83.66 -37.11
CA LEU A 67 31.61 84.44 -38.12
C LEU A 67 30.31 83.80 -38.61
N LEU A 68 29.96 82.59 -38.19
CA LEU A 68 28.76 81.90 -38.65
C LEU A 68 27.49 82.43 -37.97
N ARG A 69 26.50 82.84 -38.77
CA ARG A 69 25.18 83.29 -38.31
C ARG A 69 24.08 82.81 -39.24
N ILE A 70 22.97 82.38 -38.62
CA ILE A 70 21.72 82.02 -39.28
C ILE A 70 20.59 82.70 -38.49
N GLY A 71 19.65 83.33 -39.19
CA GLY A 71 18.44 83.88 -38.62
C GLY A 71 17.18 83.22 -39.18
N ALA A 72 16.07 83.33 -38.46
CA ALA A 72 14.75 83.07 -39.00
C ALA A 72 13.68 83.86 -38.26
N GLU A 73 12.51 83.91 -38.88
CA GLU A 73 11.26 84.28 -38.23
C GLU A 73 10.38 83.03 -38.19
N VAL A 74 10.05 82.57 -36.99
CA VAL A 74 9.20 81.39 -36.75
C VAL A 74 7.87 81.83 -36.14
N GLU A 75 6.79 81.19 -36.53
CA GLU A 75 5.45 81.50 -36.05
C GLU A 75 4.70 80.25 -35.56
N GLU A 76 3.88 80.41 -34.51
CA GLU A 76 2.99 79.39 -33.97
C GLU A 76 1.81 80.07 -33.28
N ASP A 77 0.59 79.60 -33.56
CA ASP A 77 -0.66 80.08 -32.95
C ASP A 77 -0.79 81.63 -32.96
N GLY A 78 -0.39 82.26 -34.06
CA GLY A 78 -0.45 83.71 -34.25
C GLY A 78 0.66 84.51 -33.56
N ARG A 79 1.60 83.87 -32.86
CA ARG A 79 2.80 84.51 -32.29
C ARG A 79 3.96 84.37 -33.27
N SER A 80 4.70 85.46 -33.50
CA SER A 80 5.95 85.46 -34.29
C SER A 80 7.15 85.67 -33.37
N LEU A 81 8.22 84.90 -33.60
CA LEU A 81 9.49 84.99 -32.89
C LEU A 81 10.62 85.11 -33.92
N ALA A 82 11.35 86.22 -33.86
CA ALA A 82 12.59 86.40 -34.59
C ALA A 82 13.74 85.78 -33.79
N VAL A 83 14.45 84.83 -34.40
CA VAL A 83 15.58 84.13 -33.81
C VAL A 83 16.81 84.30 -34.68
N ARG A 84 17.95 84.66 -34.08
CA ARG A 84 19.27 84.57 -34.73
C ARG A 84 20.15 83.65 -33.91
N ARG A 85 20.96 82.83 -34.57
CA ARG A 85 21.88 81.92 -33.92
C ARG A 85 23.28 82.09 -34.47
N ARG A 86 24.23 82.29 -33.57
CA ARG A 86 25.67 82.29 -33.87
C ARG A 86 26.30 80.97 -33.47
N LYS A 87 27.42 80.60 -34.09
CA LYS A 87 28.18 79.43 -33.63
C LYS A 87 28.88 79.74 -32.29
N ALA A 88 28.40 79.11 -31.22
CA ALA A 88 29.00 79.14 -29.88
C ALA A 88 28.73 77.80 -29.15
N ASN A 89 29.45 77.53 -28.06
CA ASN A 89 29.22 76.33 -27.23
C ASN A 89 28.05 76.51 -26.24
N ALA A 90 27.79 77.75 -25.80
CA ALA A 90 26.67 78.14 -24.94
C ALA A 90 26.23 79.55 -25.33
N GLY A 91 24.97 79.92 -25.02
CA GLY A 91 24.43 81.25 -25.35
C GLY A 91 24.48 81.57 -26.84
N SER A 92 24.11 80.60 -27.68
CA SER A 92 24.24 80.70 -29.13
C SER A 92 23.06 81.41 -29.79
N LEU A 93 21.89 81.42 -29.15
CA LEU A 93 20.71 82.18 -29.59
C LEU A 93 20.88 83.66 -29.19
N VAL A 94 20.71 84.55 -30.15
CA VAL A 94 20.94 85.99 -30.03
C VAL A 94 19.83 86.80 -30.71
N ASP A 95 19.69 88.06 -30.29
CA ASP A 95 18.73 89.01 -30.84
C ASP A 95 19.29 89.80 -32.04
N ALA A 96 18.58 90.86 -32.45
CA ALA A 96 19.01 91.74 -33.54
C ALA A 96 20.30 92.52 -33.20
N ASP A 97 20.58 92.77 -31.92
CA ASP A 97 21.75 93.49 -31.41
C ASP A 97 22.91 92.54 -31.00
N ASP A 98 22.85 91.26 -31.40
CA ASP A 98 23.78 90.19 -31.01
C ASP A 98 23.86 89.91 -29.49
N ARG A 99 22.84 90.32 -28.72
CA ARG A 99 22.72 89.98 -27.28
C ARG A 99 22.08 88.61 -27.11
N GLN A 100 22.52 87.86 -26.09
CA GLN A 100 22.00 86.52 -25.82
C GLN A 100 20.49 86.56 -25.49
N MET A 101 19.73 85.69 -26.13
CA MET A 101 18.31 85.48 -25.88
C MET A 101 18.07 84.23 -25.04
N ASP A 102 16.93 84.19 -24.35
CA ASP A 102 16.42 82.98 -23.72
C ASP A 102 16.02 81.95 -24.79
N GLU A 103 16.43 80.70 -24.62
CA GLU A 103 16.06 79.60 -25.52
C GLU A 103 14.65 79.05 -25.23
N GLY A 104 14.09 79.33 -24.05
CA GLY A 104 12.78 78.84 -23.60
C GLY A 104 11.64 79.00 -24.63
N PRO A 105 11.43 80.19 -25.22
CA PRO A 105 10.38 80.40 -26.23
C PRO A 105 10.56 79.52 -27.48
N LEU A 106 11.79 79.37 -27.98
CA LEU A 106 12.08 78.52 -29.14
C LEU A 106 11.90 77.03 -28.81
N LEU A 107 12.35 76.60 -27.63
CA LEU A 107 12.20 75.23 -27.17
C LEU A 107 10.74 74.82 -26.96
N ALA A 108 9.90 75.76 -26.48
CA ALA A 108 8.46 75.54 -26.37
C ALA A 108 7.82 75.28 -27.74
N MET A 109 8.20 76.03 -28.78
CA MET A 109 7.70 75.84 -30.15
C MET A 109 8.18 74.53 -30.80
N LEU A 110 9.25 73.93 -30.26
CA LEU A 110 9.76 72.64 -30.71
C LEU A 110 9.06 71.45 -30.05
N HIS A 111 8.21 71.65 -29.04
CA HIS A 111 7.43 70.59 -28.36
C HIS A 111 8.28 69.38 -27.92
N GLY A 112 9.50 69.64 -27.41
CA GLY A 112 10.41 68.59 -26.93
C GLY A 112 11.11 67.78 -28.04
N GLN A 113 11.03 68.22 -29.30
CA GLN A 113 11.74 67.57 -30.40
C GLN A 113 13.25 67.78 -30.28
N THR A 114 14.01 66.73 -30.56
CA THR A 114 15.47 66.76 -30.61
C THR A 114 15.96 66.90 -32.05
N ARG A 115 17.25 67.26 -32.21
CA ARG A 115 17.90 67.32 -33.52
C ARG A 115 17.79 65.99 -34.26
N GLU A 116 17.99 64.87 -33.56
CA GLU A 116 17.91 63.52 -34.10
C GLU A 116 16.50 63.22 -34.60
N ARG A 117 15.47 63.50 -33.78
CA ARG A 117 14.05 63.29 -34.17
C ARG A 117 13.65 64.16 -35.35
N PHE A 118 14.03 65.43 -35.35
CA PHE A 118 13.79 66.35 -36.46
C PHE A 118 14.41 65.83 -37.76
N ARG A 119 15.63 65.32 -37.68
CA ARG A 119 16.37 64.77 -38.81
C ARG A 119 15.76 63.50 -39.39
N LEU A 120 15.17 62.65 -38.55
CA LEU A 120 14.54 61.40 -38.97
C LEU A 120 13.14 61.63 -39.55
N ALA A 121 12.33 62.49 -38.94
CA ALA A 121 10.92 62.65 -39.31
C ALA A 121 10.64 63.82 -40.27
N PHE A 122 11.41 64.92 -40.21
CA PHE A 122 11.08 66.18 -40.90
C PHE A 122 12.16 66.68 -41.88
N SER A 123 13.36 66.08 -41.88
CA SER A 123 14.47 66.46 -42.76
C SER A 123 15.00 65.23 -43.50
N LEU A 124 14.23 64.86 -44.54
CA LEU A 124 14.54 63.72 -45.41
C LEU A 124 15.57 64.11 -46.46
N ASP A 125 16.63 63.32 -46.54
CA ASP A 125 17.58 63.35 -47.65
C ASP A 125 17.77 61.93 -48.21
N HIS A 126 18.33 61.83 -49.41
CA HIS A 126 18.50 60.54 -50.08
C HIS A 126 19.33 59.53 -49.26
N LEU A 127 20.37 59.99 -48.55
CA LEU A 127 21.22 59.10 -47.75
C LEU A 127 20.45 58.60 -46.53
N ARG A 128 19.74 59.49 -45.84
CA ARG A 128 18.90 59.18 -44.68
C ARG A 128 17.73 58.29 -45.02
N LEU A 129 17.11 58.45 -46.19
CA LEU A 129 16.06 57.54 -46.65
C LEU A 129 16.61 56.12 -46.82
N ARG A 130 17.83 55.98 -47.35
CA ARG A 130 18.52 54.69 -47.47
C ARG A 130 18.93 54.13 -46.10
N GLU A 131 19.47 54.95 -45.21
CA GLU A 131 19.88 54.55 -43.87
C GLU A 131 18.68 54.14 -43.03
N GLY A 132 17.59 54.91 -43.06
CA GLY A 132 16.32 54.58 -42.42
C GLY A 132 15.71 53.30 -42.97
N GLY A 133 15.69 53.12 -44.30
CA GLY A 133 15.23 51.87 -44.93
C GLY A 133 16.08 50.66 -44.50
N ARG A 134 17.40 50.81 -44.41
CA ARG A 134 18.28 49.75 -43.89
C ARG A 134 18.05 49.47 -42.42
N ALA A 135 17.86 50.50 -41.60
CA ALA A 135 17.57 50.36 -40.18
C ALA A 135 16.25 49.61 -39.96
N ILE A 136 15.21 49.85 -40.77
CA ILE A 136 13.96 49.11 -40.72
C ILE A 136 14.16 47.62 -41.07
N VAL A 137 15.01 47.32 -42.05
CA VAL A 137 15.33 45.93 -42.46
C VAL A 137 16.20 45.22 -41.42
N GLN A 138 17.11 45.95 -40.75
CA GLN A 138 18.06 45.40 -39.78
C GLN A 138 17.48 45.33 -38.36
N ALA A 139 16.55 46.22 -38.00
CA ALA A 139 15.89 46.24 -36.71
C ALA A 139 14.78 45.17 -36.65
N ARG A 140 15.23 43.91 -36.58
CA ARG A 140 14.54 42.89 -35.80
C ARG A 140 14.69 43.10 -34.28
N ASP A 141 15.55 44.04 -33.88
CA ASP A 141 15.82 44.34 -32.47
C ASP A 141 15.15 45.67 -32.07
N ASP A 142 14.04 45.53 -31.34
CA ASP A 142 13.32 46.44 -30.42
C ASP A 142 13.38 47.97 -30.64
N VAL A 143 14.57 48.55 -30.72
CA VAL A 143 14.78 50.00 -30.75
C VAL A 143 14.30 50.62 -32.08
N GLY A 144 14.47 49.92 -33.20
CA GLY A 144 14.02 50.43 -34.51
C GLY A 144 12.51 50.39 -34.67
N GLN A 145 11.84 49.37 -34.12
CA GLN A 145 10.38 49.29 -34.09
C GLN A 145 9.79 50.35 -33.15
N ALA A 146 10.36 50.53 -31.95
CA ALA A 146 9.91 51.56 -31.02
C ALA A 146 10.06 52.99 -31.60
N LEU A 147 11.14 53.26 -32.34
CA LEU A 147 11.34 54.55 -33.01
C LEU A 147 10.37 54.76 -34.18
N PHE A 148 10.11 53.71 -34.96
CA PHE A 148 9.19 53.76 -36.09
C PHE A 148 7.74 53.93 -35.61
N ALA A 149 7.32 53.15 -34.61
CA ALA A 149 6.00 53.24 -33.99
C ALA A 149 5.76 54.61 -33.34
N ALA A 150 6.74 55.15 -32.61
CA ALA A 150 6.65 56.49 -32.02
C ALA A 150 6.63 57.61 -33.06
N GLY A 151 7.27 57.40 -34.23
CA GLY A 151 7.27 58.36 -35.34
C GLY A 151 6.03 58.28 -36.24
N SER A 152 5.34 57.14 -36.30
CA SER A 152 4.23 56.88 -37.22
C SER A 152 2.87 56.67 -36.55
N GLY A 153 2.81 56.62 -35.21
CA GLY A 153 1.58 56.36 -34.45
C GLY A 153 1.08 54.92 -34.52
N MET A 154 1.94 53.94 -34.82
CA MET A 154 1.57 52.52 -35.03
C MET A 154 1.93 51.61 -33.85
N THR A 155 1.93 52.14 -32.63
CA THR A 155 2.30 51.41 -31.40
C THR A 155 1.46 50.13 -31.21
N ASP A 156 0.16 50.18 -31.52
CA ASP A 156 -0.76 49.04 -31.38
C ASP A 156 -0.33 47.81 -32.20
N VAL A 157 0.33 48.01 -33.33
CA VAL A 157 0.79 46.91 -34.20
C VAL A 157 2.00 46.19 -33.59
N VAL A 158 2.87 46.92 -32.90
CA VAL A 158 4.02 46.35 -32.20
C VAL A 158 3.55 45.54 -30.99
N ASP A 159 2.59 46.06 -30.23
CA ASP A 159 2.00 45.35 -29.10
C ASP A 159 1.28 44.06 -29.54
N ALA A 160 0.54 44.12 -30.66
CA ALA A 160 -0.11 42.94 -31.23
C ALA A 160 0.90 41.88 -31.70
N LEU A 161 2.02 42.30 -32.31
CA LEU A 161 3.09 41.39 -32.71
C LEU A 161 3.73 40.71 -31.49
N ALA A 162 4.05 41.47 -30.45
CA ALA A 162 4.63 40.94 -29.22
C ALA A 162 3.67 39.94 -28.52
N ALA A 163 2.36 40.21 -28.54
CA ALA A 163 1.35 39.29 -28.02
C ALA A 163 1.32 37.97 -28.82
N LEU A 164 1.35 38.04 -30.16
CA LEU A 164 1.40 36.86 -31.02
C LEU A 164 2.69 36.04 -30.82
N GLU A 165 3.82 36.70 -30.61
CA GLU A 165 5.09 36.04 -30.31
C GLU A 165 5.05 35.32 -28.95
N ALA A 166 4.44 35.93 -27.93
CA ALA A 166 4.24 35.30 -26.63
C ALA A 166 3.28 34.11 -26.70
N GLU A 167 2.18 34.21 -27.45
CA GLU A 167 1.26 33.09 -27.69
C GLU A 167 1.95 31.94 -28.43
N ALA A 168 2.72 32.26 -29.47
CA ALA A 168 3.50 31.27 -30.21
C ALA A 168 4.51 30.56 -29.31
N ASP A 169 5.26 31.31 -28.49
CA ASP A 169 6.23 30.75 -27.54
C ASP A 169 5.58 29.86 -26.49
N ALA A 170 4.38 30.23 -26.00
CA ALA A 170 3.61 29.42 -25.05
C ALA A 170 3.11 28.11 -25.67
N ILE A 171 2.93 28.06 -27.00
CA ILE A 171 2.53 26.84 -27.71
C ILE A 171 3.74 25.97 -28.01
N TRP A 172 4.75 26.51 -28.70
CA TRP A 172 5.88 25.75 -29.22
C TRP A 172 7.11 26.59 -29.55
N ALA A 173 8.30 26.06 -29.29
CA ALA A 173 9.56 26.60 -29.81
C ALA A 173 10.57 25.47 -30.07
N PRO A 174 11.66 25.72 -30.84
CA PRO A 174 12.66 24.71 -31.18
C PRO A 174 13.33 24.04 -29.97
N ARG A 175 13.50 24.78 -28.87
CA ARG A 175 13.91 24.20 -27.59
C ARG A 175 12.67 23.75 -26.83
N ALA A 176 12.64 22.51 -26.35
CA ALA A 176 11.53 22.06 -25.52
C ALA A 176 11.52 22.78 -24.15
N ALA A 177 10.34 23.13 -23.65
CA ALA A 177 10.16 23.68 -22.31
C ALA A 177 8.90 23.12 -21.65
N ARG A 178 8.92 22.98 -20.32
CA ARG A 178 7.82 22.34 -19.57
C ARG A 178 6.50 23.13 -19.59
N HIS A 179 6.56 24.45 -19.67
CA HIS A 179 5.37 25.30 -19.67
C HIS A 179 4.61 25.25 -21.01
N ARG A 180 5.26 24.82 -22.10
CA ARG A 180 4.67 24.85 -23.44
C ARG A 180 3.61 23.77 -23.62
N THR A 181 2.48 24.15 -24.21
CA THR A 181 1.33 23.25 -24.36
C THR A 181 1.63 22.07 -25.28
N TYR A 182 2.34 22.29 -26.39
CA TYR A 182 2.73 21.19 -27.29
C TYR A 182 3.60 20.15 -26.59
N THR A 183 4.63 20.57 -25.85
CA THR A 183 5.55 19.65 -25.16
C THR A 183 4.82 18.82 -24.09
N GLN A 184 3.81 19.39 -23.42
CA GLN A 184 2.96 18.65 -22.49
C GLN A 184 2.10 17.61 -23.23
N ALA A 185 1.48 18.00 -24.34
CA ALA A 185 0.65 17.12 -25.15
C ALA A 185 1.45 15.96 -25.77
N GLU A 186 2.64 16.25 -26.33
CA GLU A 186 3.56 15.26 -26.89
C GLU A 186 3.97 14.22 -25.84
N ARG A 187 4.36 14.66 -24.64
CA ARG A 187 4.70 13.75 -23.53
C ARG A 187 3.52 12.88 -23.10
N SER A 188 2.33 13.47 -23.00
CA SER A 188 1.11 12.72 -22.65
C SER A 188 0.76 11.68 -23.72
N PHE A 189 0.91 12.05 -24.99
CA PHE A 189 0.70 11.16 -26.13
C PHE A 189 1.70 9.99 -26.12
N ASP A 190 3.00 10.26 -25.96
CA ASP A 190 4.03 9.23 -25.93
C ASP A 190 3.89 8.30 -24.72
N ALA A 191 3.54 8.85 -23.55
CA ALA A 191 3.22 8.05 -22.37
C ALA A 191 2.03 7.13 -22.63
N SER A 192 0.94 7.66 -23.18
CA SER A 192 -0.27 6.89 -23.50
C SER A 192 -0.02 5.83 -24.56
N ARG A 193 0.73 6.16 -25.60
CA ARG A 193 1.13 5.24 -26.68
C ARG A 193 2.01 4.11 -26.16
N THR A 194 2.98 4.43 -25.29
CA THR A 194 3.82 3.43 -24.63
C THR A 194 2.98 2.52 -23.74
N ALA A 195 2.10 3.11 -22.94
CA ALA A 195 1.24 2.36 -22.03
C ALA A 195 0.20 1.48 -22.77
N ALA A 196 -0.24 1.88 -23.97
CA ALA A 196 -1.08 1.06 -24.85
C ALA A 196 -0.29 -0.10 -25.45
N ARG A 197 0.91 0.17 -25.97
CA ARG A 197 1.81 -0.86 -26.53
C ARG A 197 2.19 -1.92 -25.49
N ASP A 198 2.50 -1.50 -24.26
CA ASP A 198 2.96 -2.39 -23.20
C ASP A 198 1.84 -3.27 -22.64
N ARG A 199 0.58 -2.79 -22.68
CA ARG A 199 -0.61 -3.58 -22.34
C ARG A 199 -1.13 -4.43 -23.49
N GLN A 200 -0.64 -4.19 -24.71
CA GLN A 200 -1.09 -4.94 -25.88
C GLN A 200 -0.51 -6.34 -25.83
N VAL A 201 -1.38 -7.34 -25.73
CA VAL A 201 -0.98 -8.73 -25.93
C VAL A 201 -0.65 -8.91 -27.40
N ARG A 202 0.60 -9.29 -27.69
CA ARG A 202 1.01 -9.58 -29.06
C ARG A 202 0.23 -10.80 -29.57
N PRO A 203 -0.30 -10.77 -30.81
CA PRO A 203 -1.04 -11.91 -31.37
C PRO A 203 -0.29 -13.23 -31.24
N LYS A 204 1.03 -13.21 -31.50
CA LYS A 204 1.89 -14.38 -31.35
C LYS A 204 1.99 -14.90 -29.90
N ALA A 205 2.13 -14.00 -28.92
CA ALA A 205 2.20 -14.41 -27.52
C ALA A 205 0.86 -15.03 -27.07
N TRP A 206 -0.26 -14.52 -27.57
CA TRP A 206 -1.58 -15.12 -27.32
C TRP A 206 -1.73 -16.49 -27.98
N THR A 207 -1.35 -16.64 -29.26
CA THR A 207 -1.43 -17.95 -29.94
C THR A 207 -0.52 -18.98 -29.28
N ASP A 208 0.72 -18.61 -28.95
CA ASP A 208 1.68 -19.51 -28.31
C ASP A 208 1.16 -19.96 -26.92
N ALA A 209 0.61 -19.03 -26.13
CA ALA A 209 0.03 -19.35 -24.82
C ALA A 209 -1.23 -20.22 -24.92
N ARG A 210 -2.10 -19.94 -25.90
CA ARG A 210 -3.30 -20.76 -26.16
C ARG A 210 -2.91 -22.17 -26.59
N ASP A 211 -1.96 -22.30 -27.51
CA ASP A 211 -1.53 -23.58 -28.03
C ASP A 211 -0.82 -24.41 -26.95
N ALA A 212 -0.02 -23.75 -26.09
CA ALA A 212 0.56 -24.39 -24.90
C ALA A 212 -0.51 -24.84 -23.89
N HIS A 213 -1.55 -24.03 -23.67
CA HIS A 213 -2.67 -24.41 -22.80
C HIS A 213 -3.43 -25.62 -23.35
N LEU A 214 -3.76 -25.63 -24.64
CA LEU A 214 -4.43 -26.75 -25.30
C LEU A 214 -3.59 -28.03 -25.23
N ALA A 215 -2.28 -27.93 -25.52
CA ALA A 215 -1.38 -29.07 -25.41
C ALA A 215 -1.28 -29.62 -23.97
N ALA A 216 -1.28 -28.74 -22.96
CA ALA A 216 -1.28 -29.15 -21.56
C ALA A 216 -2.60 -29.80 -21.14
N GLU A 217 -3.74 -29.30 -21.63
CA GLU A 217 -5.05 -29.93 -21.40
C GLU A 217 -5.14 -31.31 -22.05
N ASP A 218 -4.67 -31.46 -23.30
CA ASP A 218 -4.64 -32.76 -23.98
C ASP A 218 -3.74 -33.76 -23.23
N ALA A 219 -2.55 -33.31 -22.80
CA ALA A 219 -1.64 -34.14 -22.01
C ALA A 219 -2.24 -34.54 -20.66
N ARG A 220 -2.97 -33.63 -20.00
CA ARG A 220 -3.69 -33.90 -18.75
C ARG A 220 -4.78 -34.96 -18.96
N CYS A 221 -5.59 -34.82 -20.01
CA CYS A 221 -6.64 -35.77 -20.32
C CYS A 221 -6.08 -37.17 -20.64
N ALA A 222 -4.98 -37.24 -21.39
CA ALA A 222 -4.30 -38.51 -21.68
C ALA A 222 -3.77 -39.18 -20.41
N ALA A 223 -3.12 -38.41 -19.52
CA ALA A 223 -2.60 -38.93 -18.25
C ALA A 223 -3.72 -39.39 -17.30
N GLU A 224 -4.85 -38.67 -17.24
CA GLU A 224 -6.02 -39.07 -16.46
C GLU A 224 -6.62 -40.38 -16.98
N ALA A 225 -6.74 -40.53 -18.31
CA ALA A 225 -7.22 -41.76 -18.93
C ALA A 225 -6.30 -42.96 -18.66
N GLU A 226 -4.98 -42.76 -18.75
CA GLU A 226 -3.99 -43.80 -18.44
C GLU A 226 -4.04 -44.21 -16.97
N ARG A 227 -4.11 -43.23 -16.05
CA ARG A 227 -4.28 -43.48 -14.61
C ARG A 227 -5.52 -44.33 -14.34
N ASP A 228 -6.66 -43.97 -14.93
CA ASP A 228 -7.92 -44.67 -14.69
C ASP A 228 -7.90 -46.10 -15.23
N ALA A 229 -7.25 -46.32 -16.38
CA ALA A 229 -7.01 -47.66 -16.92
C ALA A 229 -6.14 -48.50 -15.97
N LEU A 230 -5.05 -47.93 -15.46
CA LEU A 230 -4.15 -48.61 -14.52
C LEU A 230 -4.82 -48.93 -13.18
N LEU A 231 -5.63 -48.02 -12.64
CA LEU A 231 -6.40 -48.25 -11.40
C LEU A 231 -7.44 -49.36 -11.58
N SER A 232 -8.12 -49.40 -12.72
CA SER A 232 -9.06 -50.47 -13.06
C SER A 232 -8.35 -51.83 -13.13
N GLU A 233 -7.19 -51.88 -13.78
CA GLU A 233 -6.39 -53.10 -13.89
C GLU A 233 -5.83 -53.54 -12.52
N GLN A 234 -5.36 -52.60 -11.71
CA GLN A 234 -4.94 -52.88 -10.34
C GLN A 234 -6.09 -53.47 -9.52
N GLY A 235 -7.29 -52.87 -9.57
CA GLY A 235 -8.47 -53.38 -8.88
C GLY A 235 -8.89 -54.77 -9.36
N ARG A 236 -8.73 -55.06 -10.66
CA ARG A 236 -8.95 -56.40 -11.22
C ARG A 236 -7.96 -57.42 -10.65
N ILE A 237 -6.67 -57.09 -10.63
CA ILE A 237 -5.60 -57.97 -10.10
C ILE A 237 -5.77 -58.19 -8.60
N GLU A 238 -6.05 -57.15 -7.82
CA GLU A 238 -6.28 -57.25 -6.37
C GLU A 238 -7.48 -58.16 -6.05
N ARG A 239 -8.57 -58.04 -6.82
CA ARG A 239 -9.73 -58.94 -6.69
C ARG A 239 -9.36 -60.39 -6.95
N LEU A 240 -8.58 -60.65 -8.00
CA LEU A 240 -8.07 -62.00 -8.29
C LEU A 240 -7.17 -62.51 -7.17
N ARG A 241 -6.23 -61.69 -6.68
CA ARG A 241 -5.35 -62.04 -5.55
C ARG A 241 -6.14 -62.35 -4.28
N ARG A 242 -7.18 -61.57 -3.97
CA ARG A 242 -8.05 -61.77 -2.80
C ARG A 242 -8.83 -63.08 -2.87
N ILE A 243 -9.32 -63.46 -4.05
CA ILE A 243 -10.16 -64.64 -4.24
C ILE A 243 -9.33 -65.92 -4.44
N ALA A 244 -8.09 -65.81 -4.93
CA ALA A 244 -7.25 -66.95 -5.27
C ALA A 244 -7.07 -67.98 -4.12
N PRO A 245 -6.84 -67.59 -2.84
CA PRO A 245 -6.75 -68.56 -1.74
C PRO A 245 -8.04 -69.34 -1.52
N ALA A 246 -9.20 -68.67 -1.56
CA ALA A 246 -10.50 -69.32 -1.40
C ALA A 246 -10.80 -70.27 -2.58
N MET A 247 -10.40 -69.91 -3.80
CA MET A 247 -10.53 -70.79 -4.97
C MET A 247 -9.61 -72.00 -4.91
N ARG A 248 -8.36 -71.84 -4.46
CA ARG A 248 -7.48 -72.98 -4.18
C ARG A 248 -8.08 -73.89 -3.11
N ARG A 249 -8.54 -73.32 -1.99
CA ARG A 249 -9.18 -74.09 -0.92
C ARG A 249 -10.42 -74.83 -1.40
N ARG A 250 -11.25 -74.20 -2.25
CA ARG A 250 -12.41 -74.87 -2.86
C ARG A 250 -11.98 -76.02 -3.76
N ALA A 251 -10.93 -75.85 -4.57
CA ALA A 251 -10.40 -76.93 -5.42
C ALA A 251 -9.90 -78.11 -4.58
N GLU A 252 -9.10 -77.85 -3.54
CA GLU A 252 -8.64 -78.87 -2.59
C GLU A 252 -9.81 -79.62 -1.93
N LEU A 253 -10.83 -78.89 -1.46
CA LEU A 253 -12.00 -79.50 -0.82
C LEU A 253 -12.80 -80.37 -1.79
N LEU A 254 -12.96 -79.93 -3.04
CA LEU A 254 -13.62 -80.72 -4.07
C LEU A 254 -12.83 -81.98 -4.41
N GLU A 255 -11.50 -81.92 -4.42
CA GLU A 255 -10.64 -83.07 -4.64
C GLU A 255 -10.72 -84.07 -3.46
N LEU A 256 -10.71 -83.57 -2.22
CA LEU A 256 -10.94 -84.38 -1.01
C LEU A 256 -12.32 -85.05 -1.01
N LEU A 257 -13.37 -84.31 -1.41
CA LEU A 257 -14.72 -84.83 -1.57
C LEU A 257 -14.78 -85.93 -2.65
N ALA A 258 -14.13 -85.71 -3.80
CA ALA A 258 -14.05 -86.71 -4.86
C ALA A 258 -13.31 -87.98 -4.41
N GLY A 259 -12.24 -87.84 -3.62
CA GLY A 259 -11.53 -88.97 -3.00
C GLY A 259 -12.31 -89.68 -1.89
N SER A 260 -13.39 -89.07 -1.41
CA SER A 260 -14.28 -89.61 -0.37
C SER A 260 -15.61 -90.13 -0.96
N ALA A 261 -15.67 -90.44 -2.26
CA ALA A 261 -16.89 -90.86 -2.94
C ALA A 261 -17.58 -92.10 -2.32
N ASP A 262 -16.82 -92.96 -1.64
CA ASP A 262 -17.33 -94.16 -0.95
C ASP A 262 -17.68 -93.92 0.54
N ALA A 263 -17.57 -92.68 1.04
CA ALA A 263 -17.90 -92.36 2.43
C ALA A 263 -19.42 -92.46 2.66
N LYS A 264 -19.82 -93.38 3.54
CA LYS A 264 -21.23 -93.53 3.95
C LYS A 264 -21.63 -92.34 4.84
N THR A 265 -22.66 -91.61 4.44
CA THR A 265 -23.21 -90.49 5.23
C THR A 265 -23.70 -90.99 6.60
N MET A 266 -23.16 -90.43 7.67
CA MET A 266 -23.60 -90.71 9.04
C MET A 266 -24.78 -89.79 9.40
N PRO A 267 -25.85 -90.29 10.04
CA PRO A 267 -26.92 -89.43 10.54
C PRO A 267 -26.42 -88.47 11.63
N ALA A 268 -26.87 -87.21 11.61
CA ALA A 268 -26.44 -86.16 12.54
C ALA A 268 -26.50 -86.56 14.03
N ALA A 269 -27.54 -87.29 14.42
CA ALA A 269 -27.69 -87.79 15.79
C ALA A 269 -26.57 -88.76 16.23
N ARG A 270 -25.93 -89.46 15.28
CA ARG A 270 -24.80 -90.35 15.57
C ARG A 270 -23.48 -89.57 15.63
N GLU A 271 -23.35 -88.52 14.85
CA GLU A 271 -22.21 -87.59 14.90
C GLU A 271 -22.16 -86.85 16.25
N GLU A 272 -23.28 -86.28 16.69
CA GLU A 272 -23.39 -85.62 18.01
C GLU A 272 -23.01 -86.55 19.16
N ARG A 273 -23.43 -87.83 19.09
CA ARG A 273 -23.06 -88.84 20.09
C ARG A 273 -21.57 -89.16 20.09
N VAL A 274 -20.92 -89.18 18.93
CA VAL A 274 -19.48 -89.43 18.83
C VAL A 274 -18.71 -88.23 19.37
N VAL A 275 -19.10 -87.01 19.01
CA VAL A 275 -18.49 -85.78 19.53
C VAL A 275 -18.64 -85.70 21.06
N ALA A 276 -19.84 -85.92 21.58
CA ALA A 276 -20.08 -85.93 23.03
C ALA A 276 -19.25 -87.00 23.75
N ALA A 277 -19.08 -88.19 23.15
CA ALA A 277 -18.24 -89.23 23.73
C ALA A 277 -16.75 -88.83 23.75
N LEU A 278 -16.25 -88.19 22.68
CA LEU A 278 -14.88 -87.68 22.60
C LEU A 278 -14.63 -86.57 23.62
N ASP A 279 -15.60 -85.67 23.83
CA ASP A 279 -15.50 -84.62 24.85
C ASP A 279 -15.47 -85.18 26.28
N VAL A 280 -16.27 -86.22 26.55
CA VAL A 280 -16.24 -86.93 27.83
C VAL A 280 -14.89 -87.60 28.06
N ILE A 281 -14.32 -88.25 27.04
CA ILE A 281 -12.98 -88.86 27.12
C ILE A 281 -11.93 -87.79 27.40
N ALA A 282 -11.93 -86.69 26.64
CA ALA A 282 -10.97 -85.60 26.82
C ALA A 282 -11.09 -84.94 28.21
N ALA A 283 -12.30 -84.78 28.74
CA ALA A 283 -12.53 -84.28 30.09
C ALA A 283 -12.03 -85.28 31.16
N ALA A 284 -12.28 -86.57 30.97
CA ALA A 284 -11.80 -87.62 31.87
C ALA A 284 -10.26 -87.66 31.90
N ASP A 285 -9.59 -87.53 30.75
CA ASP A 285 -8.12 -87.49 30.69
C ASP A 285 -7.55 -86.24 31.37
N ARG A 286 -8.17 -85.05 31.19
CA ARG A 286 -7.79 -83.84 31.92
C ARG A 286 -7.94 -84.00 33.43
N ASN A 287 -9.07 -84.56 33.89
CA ASN A 287 -9.33 -84.80 35.30
C ASN A 287 -8.34 -85.81 35.90
N ARG A 288 -8.03 -86.88 35.16
CA ARG A 288 -7.03 -87.87 35.55
C ARG A 288 -5.63 -87.24 35.68
N ALA A 289 -5.24 -86.40 34.73
CA ALA A 289 -3.96 -85.68 34.80
C ALA A 289 -3.91 -84.73 36.01
N ALA A 290 -4.97 -83.97 36.27
CA ALA A 290 -5.05 -83.08 37.43
C ALA A 290 -5.00 -83.84 38.76
N ALA A 291 -5.72 -84.97 38.86
CA ALA A 291 -5.70 -85.83 40.04
C ALA A 291 -4.31 -86.44 40.28
N ALA A 292 -3.60 -86.83 39.22
CA ALA A 292 -2.23 -87.33 39.32
C ALA A 292 -1.26 -86.25 39.85
N THR A 293 -1.40 -84.99 39.40
CA THR A 293 -0.61 -83.87 39.91
C THR A 293 -0.87 -83.61 41.40
N LEU A 294 -2.16 -83.54 41.81
CA LEU A 294 -2.52 -83.35 43.21
C LEU A 294 -1.99 -84.47 44.11
N HIS A 295 -2.06 -85.72 43.64
CA HIS A 295 -1.49 -86.84 44.35
C HIS A 295 0.03 -86.69 44.53
N ALA A 296 0.76 -86.32 43.47
CA ALA A 296 2.20 -86.11 43.55
C ALA A 296 2.56 -84.97 44.53
N GLU A 297 1.83 -83.86 44.52
CA GLU A 297 2.03 -82.75 45.47
C GLU A 297 1.74 -83.15 46.92
N ALA A 298 0.69 -83.94 47.16
CA ALA A 298 0.36 -84.42 48.49
C ALA A 298 1.42 -85.39 49.03
N GLN A 299 1.95 -86.26 48.15
CA GLN A 299 3.01 -87.20 48.49
C GLN A 299 4.31 -86.45 48.83
N ASP A 300 4.70 -85.47 48.02
CA ASP A 300 5.90 -84.66 48.26
C ASP A 300 5.81 -83.86 49.57
N ARG A 301 4.61 -83.36 49.90
CA ARG A 301 4.38 -82.74 51.22
C ARG A 301 4.52 -83.72 52.37
N LEU A 302 4.06 -84.97 52.20
CA LEU A 302 4.17 -86.01 53.22
C LEU A 302 5.62 -86.43 53.44
N ASP A 303 6.37 -86.65 52.35
CA ASP A 303 7.77 -87.09 52.40
C ASP A 303 8.70 -86.00 52.97
N ASN A 304 8.33 -84.72 52.85
CA ASN A 304 9.10 -83.58 53.34
C ASN A 304 8.58 -82.97 54.66
N VAL A 305 7.73 -83.67 55.43
CA VAL A 305 7.39 -83.22 56.78
C VAL A 305 8.63 -83.35 57.67
N PRO A 306 9.21 -82.24 58.19
CA PRO A 306 10.40 -82.33 59.02
C PRO A 306 10.06 -82.89 60.41
N ASP A 307 10.86 -83.84 60.87
CA ASP A 307 10.81 -84.31 62.26
C ASP A 307 11.34 -83.21 63.19
N ASP A 308 10.45 -82.52 63.89
CA ASP A 308 10.82 -81.56 64.92
C ASP A 308 11.23 -82.30 66.20
N ALA A 309 12.55 -82.51 66.34
CA ALA A 309 13.13 -83.21 67.48
C ALA A 309 12.80 -82.54 68.84
N MET A 310 12.57 -81.23 68.87
CA MET A 310 12.17 -80.55 70.12
C MET A 310 10.70 -80.82 70.45
N ALA A 311 9.82 -80.79 69.45
CA ALA A 311 8.42 -81.16 69.64
C ALA A 311 8.27 -82.63 70.04
N LEU A 312 9.08 -83.53 69.45
CA LEU A 312 9.13 -84.94 69.81
C LEU A 312 9.70 -85.17 71.22
N PHE A 313 10.71 -84.40 71.66
CA PHE A 313 11.24 -84.51 73.02
C PHE A 313 10.23 -84.05 74.07
N ALA A 314 9.47 -82.99 73.77
CA ALA A 314 8.40 -82.50 74.64
C ALA A 314 7.07 -83.26 74.44
N ALA A 315 7.04 -84.35 73.65
CA ALA A 315 5.80 -85.04 73.28
C ALA A 315 4.99 -85.47 74.49
N ASP A 316 5.62 -86.14 75.46
CA ASP A 316 4.93 -86.59 76.69
C ASP A 316 4.37 -85.40 77.49
N GLU A 317 5.10 -84.27 77.53
CA GLU A 317 4.68 -83.07 78.25
C GLU A 317 3.54 -82.34 77.52
N ILE A 318 3.57 -82.34 76.17
CA ILE A 318 2.49 -81.82 75.32
C ILE A 318 1.23 -82.69 75.47
N ASP A 319 1.38 -84.01 75.51
CA ASP A 319 0.26 -84.93 75.71
C ASP A 319 -0.34 -84.77 77.12
N ASP A 320 0.50 -84.64 78.15
CA ASP A 320 0.05 -84.39 79.53
C ASP A 320 -0.68 -83.03 79.64
N LEU A 321 -0.19 -81.99 78.94
CA LEU A 321 -0.89 -80.70 78.83
C LEU A 321 -2.19 -80.81 78.03
N ALA A 322 -2.23 -81.61 76.96
CA ALA A 322 -3.42 -81.85 76.16
C ALA A 322 -4.49 -82.61 76.96
N GLU A 323 -4.10 -83.52 77.83
CA GLU A 323 -4.99 -84.23 78.74
C GLU A 323 -5.51 -83.29 79.85
N ARG A 324 -4.61 -82.50 80.48
CA ARG A 324 -5.00 -81.47 81.47
C ARG A 324 -5.88 -80.36 80.88
N ARG A 325 -5.78 -80.07 79.58
CA ARG A 325 -6.67 -79.13 78.87
C ARG A 325 -8.13 -79.53 79.02
N GLY A 326 -8.45 -80.82 79.05
CA GLY A 326 -9.81 -81.29 79.32
C GLY A 326 -10.33 -80.84 80.69
N ALA A 327 -9.51 -80.96 81.73
CA ALA A 327 -9.86 -80.53 83.08
C ALA A 327 -9.97 -79.00 83.21
N VAL A 328 -9.07 -78.24 82.57
CA VAL A 328 -9.11 -76.76 82.57
C VAL A 328 -10.35 -76.24 81.85
N THR A 329 -10.66 -76.78 80.67
CA THR A 329 -11.85 -76.39 79.90
C THR A 329 -13.13 -76.69 80.69
N LYS A 330 -13.23 -77.88 81.31
CA LYS A 330 -14.35 -78.23 82.20
C LYS A 330 -14.49 -77.30 83.39
N GLY A 331 -13.36 -76.95 84.04
CA GLY A 331 -13.34 -75.99 85.14
C GLY A 331 -13.84 -74.59 84.74
N SER A 332 -13.48 -74.12 83.54
CA SER A 332 -13.97 -72.84 83.00
C SER A 332 -15.48 -72.87 82.74
N THR A 333 -15.99 -73.95 82.12
CA THR A 333 -17.44 -74.11 81.88
C THR A 333 -18.22 -74.24 83.20
N ASP A 334 -17.67 -74.94 84.19
CA ASP A 334 -18.28 -75.06 85.52
C ASP A 334 -18.33 -73.72 86.26
N LEU A 335 -17.30 -72.87 86.13
CA LEU A 335 -17.28 -71.53 86.71
C LEU A 335 -18.37 -70.63 86.11
N GLU A 336 -18.52 -70.64 84.78
CA GLU A 336 -19.59 -69.91 84.09
C GLU A 336 -20.97 -70.40 84.54
N ARG A 337 -21.19 -71.72 84.59
CA ARG A 337 -22.44 -72.34 85.06
C ARG A 337 -22.79 -71.92 86.50
N LEU A 338 -21.83 -71.99 87.42
CA LEU A 338 -22.03 -71.60 88.82
C LEU A 338 -22.33 -70.10 88.97
N THR A 339 -21.75 -69.26 88.11
CA THR A 339 -22.00 -67.81 88.10
C THR A 339 -23.41 -67.49 87.62
N ILE A 340 -23.88 -68.18 86.56
CA ILE A 340 -25.27 -68.07 86.07
C ILE A 340 -26.26 -68.56 87.12
N GLU A 341 -26.01 -69.70 87.77
CA GLU A 341 -26.86 -70.19 88.87
C GLU A 341 -26.99 -69.17 90.01
N ARG A 342 -25.88 -68.52 90.39
CA ARG A 342 -25.89 -67.46 91.42
C ARG A 342 -26.78 -66.30 91.01
N GLN A 343 -26.65 -65.82 89.77
CA GLN A 343 -27.46 -64.73 89.23
C GLN A 343 -28.95 -65.13 89.12
N ALA A 344 -29.25 -66.35 88.66
CA ALA A 344 -30.61 -66.85 88.58
C ALA A 344 -31.28 -66.95 89.96
N ARG A 345 -30.55 -67.42 90.98
CA ARG A 345 -31.05 -67.44 92.38
C ARG A 345 -31.29 -66.02 92.91
N GLN A 346 -30.42 -65.07 92.59
CA GLN A 346 -30.61 -63.65 92.95
C GLN A 346 -31.82 -63.03 92.24
N ALA A 347 -31.99 -63.29 90.94
CA ALA A 347 -33.14 -62.84 90.16
C ALA A 347 -34.45 -63.47 90.67
N ARG A 348 -34.44 -64.74 91.05
CA ARG A 348 -35.59 -65.42 91.67
C ARG A 348 -35.98 -64.76 92.99
N VAL A 349 -34.99 -64.37 93.80
CA VAL A 349 -35.22 -63.61 95.04
C VAL A 349 -35.84 -62.24 94.73
N ALA A 350 -35.38 -61.54 93.68
CA ALA A 350 -35.95 -60.27 93.26
C ALA A 350 -37.39 -60.41 92.72
N GLN A 351 -37.65 -61.43 91.91
CA GLN A 351 -38.98 -61.68 91.34
C GLN A 351 -40.00 -62.08 92.42
N LEU A 352 -39.61 -62.93 93.37
CA LEU A 352 -40.45 -63.26 94.52
C LEU A 352 -40.78 -62.02 95.35
N ARG A 353 -39.87 -61.06 95.48
CA ARG A 353 -40.16 -59.75 96.12
C ARG A 353 -41.19 -58.94 95.34
N SER A 354 -41.04 -58.88 94.02
CA SER A 354 -41.98 -58.18 93.11
C SER A 354 -43.38 -58.79 93.13
N ASP A 355 -43.50 -60.12 93.03
CA ASP A 355 -44.80 -60.83 93.01
C ASP A 355 -45.59 -60.67 94.32
N LEU A 356 -44.89 -60.35 95.41
CA LEU A 356 -45.48 -60.09 96.72
C LEU A 356 -45.88 -58.63 96.94
N GLY A 357 -45.72 -57.78 95.93
CA GLY A 357 -46.08 -56.35 96.00
C GLY A 357 -45.22 -55.56 96.99
N LEU A 358 -44.02 -56.06 97.28
CA LEU A 358 -43.10 -55.41 98.22
C LEU A 358 -42.21 -54.44 97.47
N SER A 359 -42.32 -53.15 97.80
CA SER A 359 -41.31 -52.18 97.40
C SER A 359 -39.99 -52.49 98.09
N ASP A 360 -38.90 -52.24 97.35
CA ASP A 360 -37.60 -52.91 97.44
C ASP A 360 -36.74 -52.51 98.65
N ALA A 361 -37.35 -52.00 99.72
CA ALA A 361 -36.62 -51.48 100.88
C ALA A 361 -37.14 -51.91 102.25
N ALA A 362 -38.18 -52.75 102.35
CA ALA A 362 -38.57 -53.26 103.68
C ALA A 362 -39.21 -54.66 103.65
N PRO A 363 -38.86 -55.52 104.63
CA PRO A 363 -39.38 -56.86 104.74
C PRO A 363 -40.92 -56.88 104.98
N PRO A 364 -41.65 -57.84 104.39
CA PRO A 364 -43.11 -57.88 104.39
C PRO A 364 -43.74 -57.96 105.79
N ALA A 365 -44.77 -57.15 106.03
CA ALA A 365 -45.64 -57.25 107.20
C ALA A 365 -46.58 -58.48 107.12
N ARG A 366 -46.95 -59.01 108.30
CA ARG A 366 -47.67 -60.29 108.53
C ARG A 366 -48.87 -60.63 107.62
N PRO A 367 -49.70 -59.69 107.13
CA PRO A 367 -50.82 -60.06 106.24
C PRO A 367 -50.36 -60.62 104.89
N ALA A 368 -49.19 -60.22 104.40
CA ALA A 368 -48.62 -60.67 103.13
C ALA A 368 -48.14 -62.14 103.17
N VAL A 369 -47.75 -62.62 104.35
CA VAL A 369 -47.30 -64.00 104.58
C VAL A 369 -48.47 -65.00 104.51
N ALA A 370 -49.70 -64.56 104.75
CA ALA A 370 -50.89 -65.42 104.67
C ALA A 370 -51.33 -65.71 103.23
N ARG A 371 -51.28 -64.71 102.33
CA ARG A 371 -51.59 -64.88 100.90
C ARG A 371 -50.60 -65.82 100.17
N LEU A 372 -49.38 -65.93 100.68
CA LEU A 372 -48.32 -66.79 100.13
C LEU A 372 -48.61 -68.29 100.23
N ARG A 373 -49.28 -68.73 101.30
CA ARG A 373 -49.56 -70.16 101.50
C ARG A 373 -50.71 -70.66 100.63
N GLU A 374 -51.71 -69.83 100.32
CA GLU A 374 -52.84 -70.25 99.49
C GLU A 374 -52.44 -70.52 98.03
N ARG A 375 -51.57 -69.69 97.44
CA ARG A 375 -51.13 -69.85 96.05
C ARG A 375 -50.20 -71.05 95.80
N ALA A 376 -49.56 -71.59 96.83
CA ALA A 376 -48.66 -72.73 96.68
C ALA A 376 -49.38 -74.09 96.55
N ASN A 377 -50.68 -74.17 96.85
CA ASN A 377 -51.39 -75.45 96.97
C ASN A 377 -52.30 -75.86 95.79
N THR A 378 -52.47 -75.05 94.73
CA THR A 378 -53.51 -75.30 93.70
C THR A 378 -53.03 -75.45 92.25
N GLY A 379 -51.82 -75.97 91.99
CA GLY A 379 -51.33 -76.15 90.61
C GLY A 379 -50.29 -77.27 90.42
N ARG A 380 -50.72 -78.52 90.57
CA ARG A 380 -50.15 -79.76 89.99
C ARG A 380 -51.35 -80.48 89.34
N PRO A 381 -51.26 -81.29 88.26
CA PRO A 381 -50.10 -82.02 87.74
C PRO A 381 -50.01 -82.09 86.18
N GLY A 382 -49.03 -82.83 85.66
CA GLY A 382 -48.96 -83.31 84.27
C GLY A 382 -47.57 -83.21 83.68
#